data_AF-A0A3B8SXG3-F1
#
_entry.id   AF-A0A3B8SXG3-F1
#
_cell.length_a   1.000
_cell.length_b   1.000
_cell.length_c   1.000
_cell.angle_alpha   90.00
_cell.angle_beta   90.00
_cell.angle_gamma   90.00
#
_symmetry.space_group_name_H-M   'P 1'
#
loop_
_entity.id
_entity.type
_entity.pdbx_description
1 polymer ?
#
loop_
_entity_poly.entity_id
_entity_poly.type
_entity_poly.pdbx_seq_one_letter_code
_entity_poly.pdbx_strand_id
1 'polypeptide(L)'
;MGHISTAVVREAGTSTFYNAVETEGHTFVMDEPESMGGTNIGPAPFSLIAAALGACTNMTLRMYADLKQLPLDEVDTEVTHSPSAEGHHFQR
;
A
#
# COMPACT_ATOMS: atom_id res chain seq x y z
N MET A 1 -16.54 10.69 -12.09
CA MET A 1 -17.01 10.50 -10.71
C MET A 1 -15.85 10.79 -9.79
N GLY A 2 -15.94 11.78 -8.89
CA GLY A 2 -14.90 11.99 -7.89
C GLY A 2 -15.08 11.00 -6.75
N HIS A 3 -14.21 9.99 -6.66
CA HIS A 3 -14.18 9.11 -5.50
C HIS A 3 -13.43 9.85 -4.39
N ILE A 4 -14.12 10.25 -3.33
CA ILE A 4 -13.50 10.81 -2.14
C ILE A 4 -13.38 9.68 -1.14
N SER A 5 -12.16 9.28 -0.83
CA SER A 5 -11.89 8.27 0.21
C SER A 5 -11.51 8.95 1.52
N THR A 6 -11.97 8.41 2.64
CA THR A 6 -11.53 8.85 3.99
C THR A 6 -10.94 7.67 4.76
N ALA A 7 -9.85 7.92 5.47
CA ALA A 7 -9.27 6.97 6.42
C ALA A 7 -9.23 7.60 7.81
N VAL A 8 -9.65 6.84 8.81
CA VAL A 8 -9.45 7.18 10.22
C VAL A 8 -8.30 6.33 10.74
N VAL A 9 -7.23 6.99 11.17
CA VAL A 9 -6.03 6.35 11.72
C VAL A 9 -5.92 6.73 13.19
N ARG A 10 -5.70 5.73 14.04
CA ARG A 10 -5.56 5.93 15.50
C ARG A 10 -4.33 5.18 15.98
N GLU A 11 -3.53 5.86 16.80
CA GLU A 11 -2.56 5.17 17.64
C GLU A 11 -3.30 4.11 18.47
N ALA A 12 -2.77 2.89 18.49
CA ALA A 12 -3.39 1.76 19.15
C ALA A 12 -2.31 0.79 19.65
N GLY A 13 -2.70 -0.20 20.45
CA GLY A 13 -1.79 -1.27 20.87
C GLY A 13 -0.74 -0.81 21.90
N THR A 14 0.34 -1.59 22.01
CA THR A 14 1.36 -1.45 23.06
C THR A 14 2.72 -0.96 22.56
N SER A 15 2.87 -0.67 21.26
CA SER A 15 4.14 -0.22 20.66
C SER A 15 4.00 1.17 20.05
N THR A 16 5.14 1.86 19.86
CA THR A 16 5.18 3.27 19.47
C THR A 16 4.61 3.56 18.09
N PHE A 17 4.70 2.60 17.15
CA PHE A 17 4.31 2.81 15.76
C PHE A 17 3.07 2.01 15.33
N TYR A 18 2.40 1.36 16.27
CA TYR A 18 1.20 0.60 15.97
C TYR A 18 0.00 1.53 15.75
N ASN A 19 -0.63 1.39 14.58
CA ASN A 19 -1.79 2.18 14.19
C ASN A 19 -2.94 1.29 13.72
N ALA A 20 -4.13 1.50 14.27
CA ALA A 20 -5.36 0.94 13.76
C ALA A 20 -5.93 1.85 12.66
N VAL A 21 -6.26 1.26 11.51
CA VAL A 21 -6.75 1.98 10.32
C VAL A 21 -8.15 1.48 9.96
N GLU A 22 -9.06 2.42 9.72
CA GLU A 22 -10.39 2.16 9.17
C GLU A 22 -10.61 3.04 7.94
N THR A 23 -10.93 2.45 6.79
CA THR A 23 -11.20 3.18 5.55
C THR A 23 -12.13 2.38 4.65
N GLU A 24 -13.15 3.03 4.09
CA GLU A 24 -14.13 2.41 3.17
C GLU A 24 -14.71 1.06 3.66
N GLY A 25 -14.95 0.92 4.97
CA GLY A 25 -15.45 -0.32 5.58
C GLY A 25 -14.41 -1.43 5.81
N HIS A 26 -13.15 -1.17 5.46
CA HIS A 26 -12.02 -2.06 5.73
C HIS A 26 -11.29 -1.65 7.00
N THR A 27 -10.85 -2.64 7.77
CA THR A 27 -10.01 -2.44 8.94
C THR A 27 -8.72 -3.23 8.82
N PHE A 28 -7.61 -2.60 9.16
CA PHE A 28 -6.30 -3.22 9.21
C PHE A 28 -5.38 -2.44 10.15
N VAL A 29 -4.16 -2.94 10.32
CA VAL A 29 -3.12 -2.31 11.13
C VAL A 29 -1.96 -1.91 10.27
N MET A 30 -1.30 -0.82 10.63
CA MET A 30 -0.04 -0.38 10.06
C MET A 30 0.97 -0.25 11.18
N ASP A 31 2.18 -0.73 10.93
CA ASP A 31 3.20 -0.83 11.97
C ASP A 31 4.59 -0.87 11.33
N GLU A 32 5.56 -0.30 12.02
CA GLU A 32 6.95 -0.37 11.59
C GLU A 32 7.57 -1.73 11.98
N PRO A 33 8.64 -2.17 11.30
CA PRO A 33 9.37 -3.36 11.72
C PRO A 33 10.04 -3.15 13.07
N GLU A 34 10.37 -4.26 13.75
CA GLU A 34 11.03 -4.25 15.07
C GLU A 34 12.33 -3.43 15.07
N SER A 35 13.11 -3.48 13.98
CA SER A 35 14.35 -2.72 13.82
C SER A 35 14.16 -1.19 13.85
N MET A 36 12.93 -0.72 13.64
CA MET A 36 12.54 0.69 13.66
C MET A 36 11.67 1.03 14.88
N GLY A 37 11.51 0.10 15.83
CA GLY A 37 10.75 0.31 17.08
C GLY A 37 9.26 -0.02 17.02
N GLY A 38 8.80 -0.65 15.93
CA GLY A 38 7.44 -1.19 15.85
C GLY A 38 7.38 -2.67 16.26
N THR A 39 6.27 -3.33 15.95
CA THR A 39 6.03 -4.75 16.26
C THR A 39 5.87 -5.63 15.02
N ASN A 40 6.02 -5.07 13.82
CA ASN A 40 5.88 -5.79 12.55
C ASN A 40 4.55 -6.56 12.39
N ILE A 41 3.46 -6.08 13.01
CA ILE A 41 2.13 -6.74 12.98
C ILE A 41 1.32 -6.32 11.74
N GLY A 42 1.70 -5.21 11.10
CA GLY A 42 1.12 -4.71 9.86
C GLY A 42 2.19 -4.14 8.93
N PRO A 43 1.84 -3.80 7.69
CA PRO A 43 2.77 -3.14 6.77
C PRO A 43 3.15 -1.74 7.29
N ALA A 44 4.43 -1.41 7.11
CA ALA A 44 4.90 -0.04 7.27
C ALA A 44 4.25 0.88 6.21
N PRO A 45 4.11 2.19 6.48
CA PRO A 45 3.49 3.14 5.56
C PRO A 45 4.05 3.11 4.13
N PHE A 46 5.37 3.08 3.98
CA PHE A 46 5.98 3.06 2.64
C PHE A 46 5.78 1.74 1.91
N SER A 47 5.72 0.61 2.63
CA SER A 47 5.36 -0.67 2.04
C SER A 47 3.92 -0.66 1.52
N LEU A 48 2.99 -0.03 2.25
CA LEU A 48 1.61 0.10 1.80
C LEU A 48 1.49 1.02 0.57
N ILE A 49 2.28 2.09 0.50
CA ILE A 49 2.36 2.96 -0.69
C ILE A 49 2.90 2.19 -1.89
N ALA A 50 3.98 1.41 -1.72
CA ALA A 50 4.54 0.57 -2.78
C ALA A 50 3.50 -0.44 -3.30
N ALA A 51 2.78 -1.11 -2.39
CA ALA A 51 1.68 -2.01 -2.73
C ALA A 51 0.54 -1.31 -3.48
N ALA A 52 0.14 -0.11 -3.04
CA ALA A 52 -0.90 0.67 -3.72
C ALA A 52 -0.48 1.07 -5.15
N LEU A 53 0.78 1.43 -5.37
CA LEU A 53 1.31 1.73 -6.71
C LEU A 53 1.31 0.50 -7.63
N GLY A 54 1.70 -0.68 -7.12
CA GLY A 54 1.62 -1.94 -7.84
C GLY A 54 0.18 -2.29 -8.20
N ALA A 55 -0.73 -2.22 -7.22
CA ALA A 55 -2.15 -2.47 -7.42
C ALA A 55 -2.78 -1.56 -8.48
N CYS A 56 -2.50 -0.25 -8.44
CA CYS A 56 -2.97 0.70 -9.46
C CYS A 56 -2.48 0.35 -10.87
N THR A 57 -1.24 -0.14 -10.99
CA THR A 57 -0.67 -0.60 -12.25
C THR A 57 -1.42 -1.83 -12.77
N ASN A 58 -1.61 -2.84 -11.92
CA ASN A 58 -2.33 -4.07 -12.27
C ASN A 58 -3.78 -3.78 -12.69
N MET A 59 -4.49 -2.92 -11.94
CA MET A 59 -5.84 -2.47 -12.28
C MET A 59 -5.90 -1.82 -13.65
N THR A 60 -4.92 -0.96 -13.97
CA THR A 60 -4.83 -0.29 -15.27
C THR A 60 -4.59 -1.30 -16.39
N LEU A 61 -3.63 -2.23 -16.22
CA LEU A 61 -3.34 -3.25 -17.22
C LEU A 61 -4.56 -4.14 -17.50
N ARG A 62 -5.28 -4.56 -16.46
CA ARG A 62 -6.53 -5.31 -16.60
C ARG A 62 -7.59 -4.53 -17.36
N MET A 63 -7.83 -3.27 -16.97
CA MET A 63 -8.77 -2.37 -17.65
C MET A 63 -8.46 -2.23 -19.15
N TYR A 64 -7.18 -2.11 -19.52
CA TYR A 64 -6.77 -1.99 -20.92
C TYR A 64 -6.85 -3.31 -21.69
N ALA A 65 -6.57 -4.44 -21.05
CA ALA A 65 -6.74 -5.76 -21.66
C ALA A 65 -8.22 -6.00 -22.01
N ASP A 66 -9.12 -5.70 -21.07
CA ASP A 66 -10.57 -5.80 -21.27
C ASP A 66 -11.05 -4.87 -22.40
N LEU A 67 -10.59 -3.61 -22.41
CA LEU A 67 -10.93 -2.63 -23.45
C LEU A 67 -10.49 -3.11 -24.85
N LYS A 68 -9.34 -3.77 -24.93
CA LYS A 68 -8.76 -4.26 -26.19
C LYS A 68 -9.12 -5.71 -26.52
N GLN A 69 -9.94 -6.36 -25.69
CA GLN A 69 -10.31 -7.77 -25.81
C GLN A 69 -9.08 -8.70 -25.92
N LEU A 70 -8.01 -8.38 -25.18
CA LEU A 70 -6.81 -9.20 -25.11
C LEU A 70 -6.98 -10.24 -24.00
N PRO A 71 -6.63 -11.53 -24.23
CA PRO A 71 -6.57 -12.50 -23.16
C PRO A 71 -5.45 -12.11 -22.20
N LEU A 72 -5.79 -12.00 -20.91
CA LEU A 72 -4.85 -11.71 -19.84
C LEU A 72 -5.17 -12.64 -18.67
N ASP A 73 -4.28 -13.57 -18.38
CA ASP A 73 -4.49 -14.53 -17.28
C ASP A 73 -4.08 -13.87 -15.95
N GLU A 74 -2.79 -13.62 -15.76
CA GLU A 74 -2.20 -13.09 -14.53
C GLU A 74 -1.29 -11.87 -14.80
N VAL A 75 -1.22 -10.96 -13.83
CA VAL A 75 -0.32 -9.81 -13.83
C VAL A 75 0.23 -9.60 -12.43
N ASP A 76 1.55 -9.65 -12.33
CA ASP A 76 2.29 -9.29 -11.13
C ASP A 76 3.08 -8.01 -11.36
N THR A 77 3.16 -7.19 -10.30
CA THR A 77 4.05 -6.03 -10.26
C THR A 77 4.87 -6.07 -8.98
N GLU A 78 6.15 -5.76 -9.11
CA GLU A 78 7.05 -5.57 -8.00
C GLU A 78 7.36 -4.09 -7.87
N VAL A 79 7.19 -3.53 -6.67
CA VAL A 79 7.55 -2.14 -6.39
C VAL A 79 8.51 -2.11 -5.22
N THR A 80 9.74 -1.67 -5.47
CA THR A 80 10.77 -1.52 -4.44
C THR A 80 10.81 -0.08 -3.95
N HIS A 81 10.68 0.09 -2.63
CA HIS A 81 10.91 1.37 -1.95
C HIS A 81 12.34 1.42 -1.42
N SER A 82 13.03 2.52 -1.72
CA SER A 82 14.36 2.80 -1.20
C SER A 82 14.38 4.21 -0.58
N PRO A 83 14.64 4.35 0.73
CA PRO A 83 14.86 5.65 1.34
C PRO A 83 16.24 6.20 0.93
N SER A 84 16.33 7.51 0.67
CA SER A 84 17.59 8.22 0.43
C SER A 84 17.59 9.59 1.12
N ALA A 85 18.76 10.24 1.19
CA ALA A 85 18.89 11.60 1.72
C ALA A 85 18.11 12.64 0.89
N GLU A 86 17.81 12.33 -0.36
CA GLU A 86 17.11 13.19 -1.31
C GLU A 86 15.58 12.95 -1.32
N GLY A 87 15.11 11.90 -0.65
CA GLY A 87 13.69 11.57 -0.50
C GLY A 87 13.39 10.07 -0.54
N HIS A 88 12.13 9.75 -0.83
CA HIS A 88 11.66 8.37 -0.98
C HIS A 88 11.58 8.01 -2.46
N HIS A 89 12.32 6.98 -2.87
CA HIS A 89 12.32 6.50 -4.25
C HIS A 89 11.52 5.21 -4.37
N PHE A 90 10.71 5.10 -5.43
CA PHE A 90 9.94 3.90 -5.75
C PHE A 90 10.28 3.44 -7.16
N GLN A 91 10.79 2.21 -7.28
CA GLN A 91 11.12 1.56 -8.54
C GLN A 91 10.05 0.50 -8.83
N ARG A 92 9.57 0.44 -10.08
CA ARG A 92 8.52 -0.47 -10.54
C ARG A 92 9.01 -1.23 -11.75
#